data_AF-A0A0A3Z7A3-F1
#
_entry.id   AF-A0A0A3Z7A3-F1
#
_cell.length_a   1.000
_cell.length_b   1.000
_cell.length_c   1.000
_cell.angle_alpha   90.00
_cell.angle_beta   90.00
_cell.angle_gamma   90.00
#
_symmetry.space_group_name_H-M   'P 1'
#
loop_
_entity.id
_entity.type
_entity.pdbx_description
1 polymer ?
#
loop_
_entity_poly.entity_id
_entity_poly.type
_entity_poly.pdbx_seq_one_letter_code
_entity_poly.pdbx_strand_id
1 'polypeptide(L)'
;YARHQLKMARLGINIDSHHSLKNRLKKIKRWVVSPELRAERERVEEDLGAVLDEQARKLRQLRPRSTGNRYESAWRRFVAGGQCTMAMQMTLENALKADHPLMHHTDPETYYRLLLERAGVPL
;
A
#
# COMPACT_ATOMS: atom_id res chain seq x y z
N TYR A 1 30.02 26.16 30.31
CA TYR A 1 30.29 25.08 29.35
C TYR A 1 31.17 23.97 29.94
N ALA A 2 32.35 24.27 30.50
CA ALA A 2 33.28 23.26 31.06
C ALA A 2 32.70 22.35 32.16
N ARG A 3 31.93 22.90 33.12
CA ARG A 3 31.26 22.09 34.17
C ARG A 3 30.24 21.09 33.63
N HIS A 4 29.58 21.43 32.52
CA HIS A 4 28.60 20.56 31.87
C HIS A 4 29.29 19.38 31.17
N GLN A 5 30.39 19.61 30.46
CA GLN A 5 31.17 18.54 29.84
C GLN A 5 31.75 17.57 30.88
N LEU A 6 32.26 18.09 32.01
CA LEU A 6 32.72 17.27 33.15
C LEU A 6 31.60 16.40 33.74
N LYS A 7 30.38 16.93 33.84
CA LYS A 7 29.21 16.17 34.30
C LYS A 7 28.84 15.06 33.31
N MET A 8 28.82 15.35 32.01
CA MET A 8 28.53 14.36 30.97
C MET A 8 29.61 13.26 30.90
N ALA A 9 30.89 13.61 31.05
CA ALA A 9 31.99 12.66 31.11
C ALA A 9 31.92 11.72 32.31
N ARG A 10 31.53 12.23 33.49
CA ARG A 10 31.31 11.39 34.69
C ARG A 10 30.14 10.42 34.53
N LEU A 11 29.16 10.75 33.70
CA LEU A 11 28.03 9.87 33.36
C LEU A 11 28.37 8.86 32.25
N GLY A 12 29.62 8.81 31.78
CA GLY A 12 30.04 7.96 30.66
C GLY A 12 29.59 8.46 29.29
N ILE A 13 28.96 9.63 29.22
CA ILE A 13 28.45 10.26 27.99
C ILE A 13 29.51 11.24 27.49
N ASN A 14 30.72 10.75 27.21
CA ASN A 14 31.77 11.54 26.56
C ASN A 14 32.32 10.81 25.34
N ILE A 15 31.98 11.31 24.15
CA ILE A 15 32.43 10.73 22.89
C ILE A 15 33.94 10.95 22.65
N ASP A 16 34.56 11.94 23.28
CA ASP A 16 35.97 12.26 23.03
C ASP A 16 36.94 11.26 23.68
N SER A 17 36.55 10.60 24.78
CA SER A 17 37.33 9.50 25.38
C SER A 17 37.15 8.16 24.65
N HIS A 18 36.16 8.04 23.76
CA HIS A 18 35.84 6.81 23.03
C HIS A 18 36.21 6.94 21.55
N HIS A 19 37.51 6.79 21.26
CA HIS A 19 38.06 6.90 19.90
C HIS A 19 37.39 5.93 18.89
N SER A 20 37.05 4.72 19.33
CA SER A 20 36.36 3.72 18.51
C SER A 20 34.93 4.14 18.13
N LEU A 21 34.17 4.68 19.11
CA LEU A 21 32.80 5.17 18.89
C LEU A 21 32.81 6.39 17.95
N LYS A 22 33.73 7.33 18.16
CA LYS A 22 33.91 8.51 17.30
C LYS A 22 34.22 8.11 15.86
N ASN A 23 35.12 7.15 15.65
CA ASN A 23 35.44 6.65 14.32
C ASN A 23 34.26 5.89 13.68
N ARG A 24 33.52 5.10 14.46
CA ARG A 24 32.33 4.39 13.98
C ARG A 24 31.21 5.36 13.58
N LEU A 25 30.95 6.40 14.36
CA LEU A 25 29.99 7.46 14.03
C LEU A 25 30.40 8.26 12.79
N LYS A 26 31.70 8.54 12.60
CA LYS A 26 32.20 9.16 11.35
C LYS A 26 31.98 8.27 10.14
N LYS A 27 32.20 6.96 10.25
CA LYS A 27 31.91 5.99 9.17
C LYS A 27 30.42 5.94 8.85
N ILE A 28 29.57 5.84 9.87
CA ILE A 28 28.10 5.85 9.70
C ILE A 28 27.65 7.16 9.04
N LYS A 29 28.15 8.32 9.51
CA LYS A 29 27.87 9.61 8.87
C LYS A 29 28.32 9.62 7.42
N ARG A 30 29.52 9.10 7.11
CA ARG A 30 30.01 9.00 5.73
C ARG A 30 29.11 8.10 4.89
N TRP A 31 28.58 7.01 5.42
CA TRP A 31 27.65 6.14 4.69
C TRP A 31 26.27 6.78 4.47
N VAL A 32 25.70 7.39 5.51
CA VAL A 32 24.37 8.04 5.44
C VAL A 32 24.39 9.35 4.63
N VAL A 33 25.55 10.01 4.56
CA VAL A 33 25.72 11.31 3.90
C VAL A 33 26.54 11.20 2.60
N SER A 34 27.01 10.01 2.20
CA SER A 34 27.75 9.89 0.94
C SER A 34 26.80 10.17 -0.23
N PRO A 35 27.13 11.15 -1.09
CA PRO A 35 26.33 11.43 -2.28
C PRO A 35 26.31 10.25 -3.25
N GLU A 36 27.39 9.46 -3.31
CA GLU A 36 27.48 8.27 -4.17
C GLU A 36 26.48 7.19 -3.75
N LEU A 37 26.36 6.90 -2.45
CA LEU A 37 25.39 5.92 -1.92
C LEU A 37 23.94 6.38 -2.12
N ARG A 38 23.68 7.69 -2.13
CA ARG A 38 22.35 8.23 -2.45
C ARG A 38 22.02 8.06 -3.92
N ALA A 39 22.96 8.39 -4.80
CA ALA A 39 22.79 8.21 -6.24
C ALA A 39 22.63 6.74 -6.62
N GLU A 40 23.35 5.83 -5.94
CA GLU A 40 23.19 4.40 -6.13
C GLU A 40 21.82 3.92 -5.65
N ARG A 41 21.34 4.38 -4.48
CA ARG A 41 20.00 4.05 -3.99
C ARG A 41 18.91 4.53 -4.95
N GLU A 42 19.03 5.75 -5.46
CA GLU A 42 18.08 6.33 -6.42
C GLU A 42 18.01 5.51 -7.71
N ARG A 43 19.16 5.09 -8.26
CA ARG A 43 19.20 4.19 -9.43
C ARG A 43 18.51 2.85 -9.16
N VAL A 44 18.77 2.24 -8.00
CA VAL A 44 18.14 0.96 -7.64
C VAL A 44 16.63 1.13 -7.47
N GLU A 45 16.17 2.24 -6.88
CA GLU A 45 14.75 2.56 -6.77
C GLU A 45 14.09 2.74 -8.15
N GLU A 46 14.76 3.43 -9.08
CA GLU A 46 14.30 3.58 -10.47
C GLU A 46 14.23 2.24 -11.21
N ASP A 47 15.28 1.42 -11.14
CA ASP A 47 15.34 0.12 -11.79
C ASP A 47 14.23 -0.81 -11.27
N LEU A 48 14.02 -0.85 -9.94
CA LEU A 48 12.94 -1.62 -9.33
C LEU A 48 11.56 -1.09 -9.77
N GLY A 49 11.39 0.22 -9.82
CA GLY A 49 10.18 0.85 -10.33
C GLY A 49 9.86 0.42 -11.77
N ALA A 50 10.87 0.46 -12.65
CA ALA A 50 10.72 0.06 -14.04
C ALA A 50 10.35 -1.43 -14.18
N VAL A 51 10.97 -2.31 -13.38
CA VAL A 51 10.63 -3.74 -13.36
C VAL A 51 9.19 -3.96 -12.91
N LEU A 52 8.75 -3.31 -11.83
CA LEU A 52 7.38 -3.43 -11.32
C LEU A 52 6.36 -2.94 -12.34
N ASP A 53 6.64 -1.82 -13.02
CA ASP A 53 5.78 -1.29 -14.08
C ASP A 53 5.66 -2.25 -15.26
N GLU A 54 6.77 -2.87 -15.68
CA GLU A 54 6.78 -3.85 -16.76
C GLU A 54 5.98 -5.10 -16.38
N GLN A 55 6.13 -5.60 -15.15
CA GLN A 55 5.32 -6.71 -14.65
C GLN A 55 3.83 -6.33 -14.60
N ALA A 56 3.50 -5.12 -14.16
CA ALA A 56 2.11 -4.62 -14.17
C ALA A 56 1.54 -4.50 -15.59
N ARG A 57 2.34 -4.10 -16.58
CA ARG A 57 1.94 -4.10 -18.00
C ARG A 57 1.67 -5.51 -18.51
N LYS A 58 2.56 -6.46 -18.25
CA LYS A 58 2.37 -7.88 -18.64
C LYS A 58 1.11 -8.48 -18.02
N LEU A 59 0.87 -8.23 -16.74
CA LEU A 59 -0.35 -8.67 -16.05
C LEU A 59 -1.62 -8.07 -16.67
N ARG A 60 -1.59 -6.79 -17.08
CA ARG A 60 -2.71 -6.16 -17.79
C ARG A 60 -2.95 -6.76 -19.18
N GLN A 61 -1.90 -7.12 -19.90
CA GLN A 61 -2.00 -7.75 -21.23
C GLN A 61 -2.55 -9.18 -21.15
N LEU A 62 -2.23 -9.92 -20.09
CA LEU A 62 -2.71 -11.29 -19.88
C LEU A 62 -4.18 -11.35 -19.42
N ARG A 63 -4.75 -10.24 -18.96
CA ARG A 63 -6.14 -10.21 -18.51
C ARG A 63 -7.06 -10.06 -19.73
N PRO A 64 -7.84 -11.08 -20.11
CA PRO A 64 -8.83 -10.91 -21.16
C PRO A 64 -9.80 -9.79 -20.75
N ARG A 65 -10.11 -8.90 -21.68
CA ARG A 65 -11.11 -7.85 -21.51
C ARG A 65 -12.49 -8.51 -21.45
N SER A 66 -12.81 -9.11 -20.30
CA SER A 66 -14.12 -9.71 -20.04
C SER A 66 -15.16 -8.60 -20.03
N THR A 67 -15.92 -8.50 -21.12
CA THR A 67 -17.02 -7.56 -21.28
C THR A 67 -18.27 -7.99 -20.52
N GLY A 68 -18.40 -9.27 -20.14
CA GLY A 68 -19.59 -9.83 -19.49
C GLY A 68 -19.67 -9.60 -17.97
N ASN A 69 -18.65 -9.02 -17.34
CA ASN A 69 -18.60 -8.88 -15.87
C ASN A 69 -18.41 -7.42 -15.45
N ARG A 70 -18.94 -6.46 -16.22
CA ARG A 70 -18.77 -5.02 -15.93
C ARG A 70 -19.28 -4.64 -14.55
N TYR A 71 -20.52 -5.02 -14.22
CA TYR A 71 -21.16 -4.69 -12.95
C TYR A 71 -20.58 -5.49 -11.78
N GLU A 72 -20.29 -6.78 -11.97
CA GLU A 72 -19.58 -7.59 -10.97
C GLU A 72 -18.21 -6.98 -10.63
N SER A 73 -17.45 -6.57 -11.65
CA SER A 73 -16.14 -5.96 -11.47
C SER A 73 -16.22 -4.57 -10.84
N ALA A 74 -17.32 -3.83 -11.07
CA ALA A 74 -17.58 -2.55 -10.42
C ALA A 74 -17.96 -2.74 -8.94
N TRP A 75 -18.81 -3.72 -8.63
CA TRP A 75 -19.16 -4.11 -7.26
C TRP A 75 -17.92 -4.51 -6.45
N ARG A 76 -17.08 -5.41 -7.00
CA ARG A 76 -15.82 -5.81 -6.36
C ARG A 76 -14.88 -4.64 -6.11
N ARG A 77 -14.81 -3.68 -7.05
CA ARG A 77 -14.00 -2.47 -6.89
C ARG A 77 -14.56 -1.54 -5.82
N PHE A 78 -15.88 -1.38 -5.74
CA PHE A 78 -16.53 -0.60 -4.70
C PHE A 78 -16.27 -1.19 -3.30
N VAL A 79 -16.42 -2.51 -3.17
CA VAL A 79 -16.13 -3.23 -1.92
C VAL A 79 -14.66 -3.08 -1.52
N ALA A 80 -13.74 -3.26 -2.47
CA ALA A 80 -12.30 -3.11 -2.22
C ALA A 80 -11.84 -1.65 -2.03
N GLY A 81 -12.66 -0.67 -2.44
CA GLY A 81 -12.34 0.76 -2.42
C GLY A 81 -12.40 1.41 -1.03
N GLY A 82 -12.63 0.64 0.04
CA GLY A 82 -12.62 1.10 1.43
C GLY A 82 -13.84 1.91 1.85
N GLN A 83 -14.76 2.24 0.93
CA GLN A 83 -16.02 2.93 1.22
C GLN A 83 -17.13 1.98 1.69
N CYS A 84 -17.02 0.69 1.37
CA CYS A 84 -17.96 -0.33 1.83
C CYS A 84 -17.37 -1.06 3.05
N THR A 85 -18.06 -1.00 4.18
CA THR A 85 -17.72 -1.83 5.34
C THR A 85 -18.26 -3.25 5.16
N MET A 86 -17.62 -4.24 5.78
CA MET A 86 -18.10 -5.64 5.73
C MET A 86 -19.56 -5.77 6.19
N ALA A 87 -19.97 -5.01 7.21
CA ALA A 87 -21.35 -5.00 7.69
C ALA A 87 -22.32 -4.48 6.62
N MET A 88 -21.95 -3.38 5.94
CA MET A 88 -22.75 -2.81 4.84
C MET A 88 -22.84 -3.76 3.64
N GLN A 89 -21.75 -4.44 3.29
CA GLN A 89 -21.78 -5.45 2.23
C GLN A 89 -22.78 -6.57 2.57
N MET A 90 -22.70 -7.11 3.79
CA MET A 90 -23.57 -8.19 4.23
C MET A 90 -25.04 -7.78 4.28
N THR A 91 -25.36 -6.55 4.74
CA THR A 91 -26.74 -6.08 4.77
C THR A 91 -27.32 -5.92 3.38
N LEU A 92 -26.56 -5.35 2.44
CA LEU A 92 -27.00 -5.17 1.05
C LEU A 92 -27.19 -6.52 0.34
N GLU A 93 -26.25 -7.44 0.49
CA GLU A 93 -26.34 -8.79 -0.10
C GLU A 93 -27.49 -9.59 0.50
N ASN A 94 -27.70 -9.53 1.82
CA ASN A 94 -28.77 -10.26 2.50
C ASN A 94 -30.15 -9.70 2.15
N ALA A 95 -30.30 -8.37 2.08
CA ALA A 95 -31.55 -7.75 1.65
C ALA A 95 -31.91 -8.17 0.22
N LEU A 96 -30.93 -8.20 -0.68
CA LEU A 96 -31.17 -8.56 -2.08
C LEU A 96 -31.40 -10.07 -2.27
N LYS A 97 -30.77 -10.93 -1.46
CA LYS A 97 -31.07 -12.36 -1.40
C LYS A 97 -32.43 -12.67 -0.78
N ALA A 98 -32.91 -11.85 0.16
CA ALA A 98 -34.26 -11.99 0.72
C ALA A 98 -35.33 -11.67 -0.34
N ASP A 99 -35.12 -10.63 -1.14
CA ASP A 99 -36.04 -10.24 -2.22
C ASP A 99 -35.96 -11.22 -3.42
N HIS A 100 -34.75 -11.68 -3.77
CA HIS A 100 -34.50 -12.51 -4.95
C HIS A 100 -33.47 -13.63 -4.67
N PRO A 101 -33.89 -14.75 -4.04
CA PRO A 101 -32.98 -15.76 -3.50
C PRO A 101 -32.13 -16.54 -4.52
N LEU A 102 -32.50 -16.52 -5.81
CA LEU A 102 -31.78 -17.25 -6.88
C LEU A 102 -31.16 -16.35 -7.95
N MET A 103 -31.35 -15.02 -7.86
CA MET A 103 -30.94 -14.09 -8.91
C MET A 103 -29.42 -14.09 -9.16
N HIS A 104 -28.62 -14.37 -8.13
CA HIS A 104 -27.17 -14.51 -8.26
C HIS A 104 -26.76 -15.66 -9.20
N HIS A 105 -27.58 -16.70 -9.35
CA HIS A 105 -27.28 -17.84 -10.23
C HIS A 105 -27.94 -17.73 -11.60
N THR A 106 -29.15 -17.17 -11.66
CA THR A 106 -29.92 -17.08 -12.91
C THR A 106 -29.53 -15.90 -13.79
N ASP A 107 -29.25 -14.74 -13.19
CA ASP A 107 -28.85 -13.51 -13.89
C ASP A 107 -27.88 -12.66 -13.04
N PRO A 108 -26.57 -12.96 -13.11
CA PRO A 108 -25.57 -12.28 -12.30
C PRO A 108 -25.39 -10.80 -12.70
N GLU A 109 -25.64 -10.41 -13.96
CA GLU A 109 -25.47 -9.00 -14.36
C GLU A 109 -26.51 -8.10 -13.69
N THR A 110 -27.77 -8.51 -13.69
CA THR A 110 -28.85 -7.76 -13.05
C THR A 110 -28.68 -7.74 -11.53
N TYR A 111 -28.22 -8.86 -10.94
CA TYR A 111 -27.89 -8.95 -9.52
C TYR A 111 -26.87 -7.87 -9.10
N TYR A 112 -25.73 -7.78 -9.79
CA TYR A 112 -24.69 -6.81 -9.45
C TYR A 112 -25.06 -5.37 -9.81
N ARG A 113 -25.88 -5.15 -10.84
CA ARG A 113 -26.42 -3.82 -11.15
C ARG A 113 -27.28 -3.29 -9.99
N LEU A 114 -28.21 -4.10 -9.50
CA LEU A 114 -29.10 -3.72 -8.38
C LEU A 114 -28.32 -3.49 -7.07
N LEU A 115 -27.27 -4.27 -6.80
CA LEU A 115 -26.40 -4.05 -5.66
C LEU A 115 -25.70 -2.67 -5.72
N LEU A 116 -25.19 -2.30 -6.88
CA LEU A 116 -24.56 -1.00 -7.10
C LEU A 116 -25.56 0.16 -6.97
N GLU A 117 -26.76 0.00 -7.49
CA GLU A 117 -27.84 1.00 -7.34
C GLU A 117 -28.24 1.19 -5.87
N ARG A 118 -28.42 0.10 -5.12
CA ARG A 118 -28.74 0.17 -3.67
C ARG A 118 -27.59 0.76 -2.85
N ALA A 119 -26.35 0.57 -3.29
CA ALA A 119 -25.18 1.18 -2.68
C ALA A 119 -24.98 2.67 -3.07
N GLY A 120 -25.81 3.21 -3.97
CA GLY A 120 -25.70 4.60 -4.44
C GLY A 120 -24.48 4.84 -5.34
N VAL A 121 -23.94 3.79 -5.97
CA VAL A 121 -22.76 3.88 -6.83
C VAL A 121 -23.21 4.23 -8.26
N PRO A 122 -22.68 5.29 -8.88
CA PRO A 122 -23.01 5.63 -10.27
C PRO A 122 -22.52 4.55 -11.25
N LEU A 123 -23.35 4.18 -12.23
CA LEU A 123 -23.16 3.06 -13.18
C LEU A 123 -22.50 3.45 -14.52
#